data_AF-A0A921F311-F1
#
_entry.id   AF-A0A921F311-F1
#
_cell.length_a   1.000
_cell.length_b   1.000
_cell.length_c   1.000
_cell.angle_alpha   90.00
_cell.angle_beta   90.00
_cell.angle_gamma   90.00
#
_symmetry.space_group_name_H-M   'P 1'
#
loop_
_entity.id
_entity.type
_entity.pdbx_description
1 polymer ?
#
loop_
_entity_poly.entity_id
_entity_poly.type
_entity_poly.pdbx_seq_one_letter_code
_entity_poly.pdbx_strand_id
1 'polypeptide(L)'
;GDSVSCPRTGSAVVRSTEPGVSGATEMHWHATATMPGGARFERPTPAWWVDDTHIHGPDGFSAPMELALPGRANRGNAAQAVAGAVAMGADPQRAVEAVGKVSDVAGRYSTVTLGEQEAHLLLAKNPAGWQEALSMIDKSAEGLVIAVNGQVADGVDLSWLWDVQFESFSELEVFASGERGADLSVRLTYAGVKHTLIDAPLEAIAACPPGRVEVLANYTAFRDLGRAIGERKGGK
;
A
#
# COMPACT_ATOMS: atom_id res chain seq x y z
N GLY A 1 -11.06 -7.08 -3.77
CA GLY A 1 -12.23 -7.73 -4.36
C GLY A 1 -11.75 -8.80 -5.29
N ASP A 2 -11.91 -10.06 -4.91
CA ASP A 2 -11.58 -11.19 -5.77
C ASP A 2 -12.54 -11.21 -6.94
N SER A 3 -12.13 -10.61 -8.06
CA SER A 3 -12.78 -10.88 -9.35
C SER A 3 -12.54 -12.34 -9.67
N VAL A 4 -13.50 -13.19 -9.28
CA VAL A 4 -13.48 -14.64 -9.48
C VAL A 4 -14.10 -15.04 -10.81
N SER A 5 -14.80 -14.14 -11.49
CA SER A 5 -15.48 -14.42 -12.75
C SER A 5 -14.85 -13.67 -13.93
N CYS A 6 -14.79 -14.36 -15.06
CA CYS A 6 -14.32 -13.83 -16.32
C CYS A 6 -15.37 -12.87 -16.89
N PRO A 7 -15.02 -11.64 -17.26
CA PRO A 7 -15.97 -10.66 -17.78
C PRO A 7 -16.51 -11.02 -19.17
N ARG A 8 -15.85 -11.94 -19.88
CA ARG A 8 -16.25 -12.37 -21.24
C ARG A 8 -17.14 -13.60 -21.26
N THR A 9 -16.92 -14.52 -20.31
CA THR A 9 -17.58 -15.83 -20.30
C THR A 9 -18.47 -16.05 -19.07
N GLY A 10 -18.34 -15.20 -18.04
CA GLY A 10 -18.97 -15.40 -16.73
C GLY A 10 -18.39 -16.57 -15.92
N SER A 11 -17.48 -17.35 -16.51
CA SER A 11 -16.89 -18.53 -15.87
C SER A 11 -15.85 -18.17 -14.82
N ALA A 12 -15.49 -19.11 -13.95
CA ALA A 12 -14.43 -18.89 -12.98
C ALA A 12 -13.10 -18.52 -13.65
N VAL A 13 -12.30 -17.70 -12.97
CA VAL A 13 -10.90 -17.39 -13.32
C VAL A 13 -10.00 -18.22 -12.42
N VAL A 14 -9.13 -19.03 -13.04
CA VAL A 14 -8.09 -19.79 -12.36
C VAL A 14 -6.81 -18.96 -12.39
N ARG A 15 -6.07 -18.96 -11.28
CA ARG A 15 -4.76 -18.33 -11.17
C ARG A 15 -3.72 -19.42 -10.94
N SER A 16 -2.64 -19.38 -11.69
CA SER A 16 -1.45 -20.22 -11.50
C SER A 16 -0.23 -19.33 -11.35
N THR A 17 0.77 -19.84 -10.66
CA THR A 17 2.11 -19.25 -10.63
C THR A 17 3.01 -20.14 -11.46
N GLU A 18 3.50 -19.62 -12.57
CA GLU A 18 4.37 -20.34 -13.51
C GLU A 18 5.66 -19.54 -13.72
N PRO A 19 6.77 -20.19 -14.09
CA PRO A 19 7.97 -19.47 -14.50
C PRO A 19 7.63 -18.58 -15.70
N GLY A 20 7.76 -17.26 -15.52
CA GLY A 20 7.54 -16.28 -16.57
C GLY A 20 8.65 -16.29 -17.62
N VAL A 21 8.50 -15.44 -18.65
CA VAL A 21 9.46 -15.30 -19.76
C VAL A 21 10.85 -14.90 -19.25
N SER A 22 10.91 -14.32 -18.05
CA SER A 22 12.10 -13.87 -17.34
C SER A 22 12.74 -14.89 -16.39
N GLY A 23 12.11 -16.06 -16.20
CA GLY A 23 12.49 -17.02 -15.17
C GLY A 23 12.00 -16.66 -13.76
N ALA A 24 11.40 -15.49 -13.54
CA ALA A 24 10.74 -15.14 -12.29
C ALA A 24 9.35 -15.77 -12.20
N THR A 25 8.88 -16.08 -11.00
CA THR A 25 7.52 -16.60 -10.79
C THR A 25 6.47 -15.55 -11.15
N GLU A 26 5.71 -15.79 -12.21
CA GLU A 26 4.65 -14.89 -12.67
C GLU A 26 3.27 -15.47 -12.39
N MET A 27 2.35 -14.59 -11.95
CA MET A 27 0.93 -14.97 -11.82
C MET A 27 0.29 -15.00 -13.21
N HIS A 28 -0.02 -16.18 -13.72
CA HIS A 28 -0.89 -16.35 -14.87
C HIS A 28 -2.35 -16.49 -14.42
N TRP A 29 -3.27 -16.04 -15.27
CA TRP A 29 -4.69 -16.27 -15.05
C TRP A 29 -5.38 -16.62 -16.35
N HIS A 30 -6.40 -17.48 -16.26
CA HIS A 30 -7.25 -17.82 -17.39
C HIS A 30 -8.69 -18.17 -16.97
N ALA A 31 -9.63 -17.95 -17.87
CA ALA A 31 -11.02 -18.36 -17.70
C ALA A 31 -11.17 -19.88 -17.90
N THR A 32 -12.01 -20.52 -17.08
CA THR A 32 -12.30 -21.96 -17.20
C THR A 32 -13.11 -22.32 -18.45
N ALA A 33 -13.98 -21.42 -18.92
CA ALA A 33 -14.72 -21.59 -20.16
C ALA A 33 -14.03 -20.85 -21.32
N THR A 34 -14.18 -21.39 -22.53
CA THR A 34 -13.75 -20.74 -23.77
C THR A 34 -14.77 -19.72 -24.24
N MET A 35 -14.29 -18.71 -24.95
CA MET A 35 -15.13 -17.74 -25.66
C MET A 35 -15.75 -18.37 -26.91
N PRO A 36 -16.82 -17.78 -27.48
CA PRO A 36 -17.30 -18.14 -28.81
C PRO A 36 -16.14 -18.08 -29.82
N GLY A 37 -15.88 -19.19 -30.52
CA GLY A 37 -14.71 -19.35 -31.39
C GLY A 37 -13.55 -20.18 -30.78
N GLY A 38 -13.71 -20.70 -29.56
CA GLY A 38 -12.80 -21.69 -28.96
C GLY A 38 -11.57 -21.10 -28.28
N ALA A 39 -11.32 -19.79 -28.41
CA ALA A 39 -10.23 -19.12 -27.73
C ALA A 39 -10.44 -19.06 -26.21
N ARG A 40 -9.35 -19.18 -25.45
CA ARG A 40 -9.34 -18.99 -24.00
C ARG A 40 -9.15 -17.50 -23.69
N PHE A 41 -9.88 -17.00 -22.70
CA PHE A 41 -9.64 -15.66 -22.18
C PHE A 41 -8.59 -15.76 -21.07
N GLU A 42 -7.41 -15.20 -21.27
CA GLU A 42 -6.26 -15.36 -20.37
C GLU A 42 -5.37 -14.12 -20.31
N ARG A 43 -4.44 -14.12 -19.35
CA ARG A 43 -3.48 -13.03 -19.15
C ARG A 43 -2.66 -12.85 -20.44
N PRO A 44 -2.70 -11.66 -21.09
CA PRO A 44 -1.86 -11.40 -22.24
C PRO A 44 -0.40 -11.27 -21.82
N THR A 45 0.53 -11.55 -22.74
CA THR A 45 1.95 -11.22 -22.57
C THR A 45 2.11 -9.69 -22.55
N PRO A 46 2.58 -9.10 -21.44
CA PRO A 46 2.73 -7.65 -21.36
C PRO A 46 3.96 -7.18 -22.15
N ALA A 47 3.84 -6.04 -22.84
CA ALA A 47 4.98 -5.39 -23.48
C ALA A 47 5.93 -4.74 -22.47
N TRP A 48 5.40 -4.33 -21.32
CA TRP A 48 6.13 -3.75 -20.19
C TRP A 48 5.83 -4.55 -18.93
N TRP A 49 6.86 -4.97 -18.22
CA TRP A 49 6.72 -5.73 -16.97
C TRP A 49 7.88 -5.44 -16.03
N VAL A 50 7.73 -5.84 -14.77
CA VAL A 50 8.72 -5.60 -13.71
C VAL A 50 8.99 -6.87 -12.94
N ASP A 51 10.25 -7.09 -12.57
CA ASP A 51 10.61 -8.01 -11.49
C ASP A 51 10.93 -7.21 -10.21
N ASP A 52 11.67 -7.81 -9.27
CA ASP A 52 12.05 -7.17 -8.01
C ASP A 52 13.13 -6.08 -8.16
N THR A 53 13.84 -6.06 -9.30
CA THR A 53 15.02 -5.23 -9.54
C THR A 53 14.90 -4.36 -10.78
N HIS A 54 14.28 -4.85 -11.85
CA HIS A 54 14.27 -4.21 -13.17
C HIS A 54 12.85 -3.95 -13.69
N ILE A 55 12.77 -3.01 -14.62
CA ILE A 55 11.68 -2.86 -15.59
C ILE A 55 12.17 -3.34 -16.95
N HIS A 56 11.29 -4.02 -17.67
CA HIS A 56 11.55 -4.59 -18.98
C HIS A 56 10.50 -4.07 -19.96
N GLY A 57 10.93 -3.81 -21.19
CA GLY A 57 10.11 -3.20 -22.24
C GLY A 57 10.32 -3.86 -23.60
N PRO A 58 9.69 -3.30 -24.66
CA PRO A 58 9.86 -3.74 -26.05
C PRO A 58 11.33 -3.74 -26.50
N ASP A 59 11.60 -4.49 -27.57
CA ASP A 59 12.91 -4.53 -28.24
C ASP A 59 14.10 -4.93 -27.33
N GLY A 60 13.81 -5.65 -26.24
CA GLY A 60 14.80 -6.09 -25.27
C GLY A 60 15.23 -5.01 -24.28
N PHE A 61 14.51 -3.89 -24.18
CA PHE A 61 14.78 -2.86 -23.19
C PHE A 61 14.72 -3.45 -21.77
N SER A 62 15.74 -3.17 -20.97
CA SER A 62 15.79 -3.52 -19.56
C SER A 62 16.60 -2.46 -18.81
N ALA A 63 16.08 -1.98 -17.68
CA ALA A 63 16.75 -1.00 -16.85
C ALA A 63 16.48 -1.28 -15.35
N PRO A 64 17.45 -1.03 -14.46
CA PRO A 64 17.21 -1.05 -13.02
C PRO A 64 16.11 -0.04 -12.67
N MET A 65 15.17 -0.44 -11.80
CA MET A 65 14.09 0.44 -11.35
C MET A 65 14.20 0.68 -9.84
N GLU A 66 15.08 1.57 -9.45
CA GLU A 66 15.23 1.99 -8.05
C GLU A 66 14.25 3.12 -7.76
N LEU A 67 13.23 2.82 -6.93
CA LEU A 67 12.25 3.81 -6.52
C LEU A 67 12.58 4.31 -5.12
N ALA A 68 12.49 5.62 -4.92
CA ALA A 68 12.52 6.20 -3.58
C ALA A 68 11.26 5.87 -2.77
N LEU A 69 10.12 5.61 -3.45
CA LEU A 69 8.90 5.13 -2.80
C LEU A 69 8.97 3.62 -2.53
N PRO A 70 8.62 3.16 -1.32
CA PRO A 70 8.58 1.74 -0.99
C PRO A 70 7.36 1.03 -1.62
N GLY A 71 7.37 -0.29 -1.60
CA GLY A 71 6.20 -1.12 -1.91
C GLY A 71 6.10 -1.58 -3.38
N ARG A 72 5.59 -2.80 -3.56
CA ARG A 72 5.45 -3.43 -4.88
C ARG A 72 4.42 -2.74 -5.78
N ALA A 73 3.36 -2.15 -5.22
CA ALA A 73 2.38 -1.48 -6.07
C ALA A 73 2.96 -0.19 -6.66
N ASN A 74 3.82 0.53 -5.94
CA ASN A 74 4.56 1.66 -6.51
C ASN A 74 5.47 1.27 -7.67
N ARG A 75 6.09 0.09 -7.64
CA ARG A 75 6.78 -0.48 -8.83
C ARG A 75 5.83 -0.69 -10.01
N GLY A 76 4.63 -1.23 -9.76
CA GLY A 76 3.60 -1.37 -10.79
C GLY A 76 3.13 -0.03 -11.37
N ASN A 77 2.88 0.96 -10.50
CA ASN A 77 2.49 2.31 -10.88
C ASN A 77 3.60 3.00 -11.70
N ALA A 78 4.86 2.85 -11.29
CA ALA A 78 6.01 3.38 -12.01
C ALA A 78 6.13 2.74 -13.40
N ALA A 79 5.94 1.42 -13.53
CA ALA A 79 5.93 0.75 -14.82
C ALA A 79 4.83 1.26 -15.76
N GLN A 80 3.62 1.49 -15.24
CA GLN A 80 2.53 2.09 -16.00
C GLN A 80 2.86 3.53 -16.43
N ALA A 81 3.47 4.32 -15.55
CA ALA A 81 3.90 5.68 -15.87
C ALA A 81 5.00 5.70 -16.95
N VAL A 82 5.99 4.80 -16.86
CA VAL A 82 7.03 4.64 -17.88
C VAL A 82 6.41 4.22 -19.21
N ALA A 83 5.57 3.18 -19.23
CA ALA A 83 4.91 2.71 -20.44
C ALA A 83 4.07 3.83 -21.10
N GLY A 84 3.34 4.61 -20.30
CA GLY A 84 2.57 5.76 -20.78
C GLY A 84 3.46 6.88 -21.33
N ALA A 85 4.55 7.22 -20.63
CA ALA A 85 5.50 8.24 -21.08
C ALA A 85 6.18 7.85 -22.40
N VAL A 86 6.62 6.58 -22.52
CA VAL A 86 7.25 6.06 -23.74
C VAL A 86 6.24 6.03 -24.89
N ALA A 87 4.99 5.66 -24.65
CA ALA A 87 3.93 5.75 -25.67
C ALA A 87 3.70 7.19 -26.18
N MET A 88 4.03 8.21 -25.37
CA MET A 88 4.00 9.62 -25.76
C MET A 88 5.32 10.11 -26.39
N GLY A 89 6.30 9.23 -26.61
CA GLY A 89 7.57 9.54 -27.25
C GLY A 89 8.71 9.93 -26.30
N ALA A 90 8.55 9.70 -24.99
CA ALA A 90 9.67 9.83 -24.06
C ALA A 90 10.72 8.73 -24.28
N ASP A 91 11.97 9.06 -24.04
CA ASP A 91 13.04 8.05 -24.00
C ASP A 91 12.82 7.09 -22.80
N PRO A 92 12.84 5.76 -23.02
CA PRO A 92 12.65 4.77 -21.97
C PRO A 92 13.58 4.94 -20.76
N GLN A 93 14.87 5.15 -21.00
CA GLN A 93 15.86 5.26 -19.92
C GLN A 93 15.59 6.51 -19.06
N ARG A 94 15.34 7.65 -19.71
CA ARG A 94 15.00 8.89 -19.02
C ARG A 94 13.67 8.81 -18.27
N ALA A 95 12.69 8.06 -18.77
CA ALA A 95 11.43 7.83 -18.08
C ALA A 95 11.64 7.04 -16.79
N VAL A 96 12.45 5.97 -16.83
CA VAL A 96 12.82 5.16 -15.64
C VAL A 96 13.56 6.00 -14.60
N GLU A 97 14.54 6.80 -15.03
CA GLU A 97 15.26 7.71 -14.13
C GLU A 97 14.35 8.78 -13.50
N ALA A 98 13.34 9.25 -14.23
CA ALA A 98 12.42 10.26 -13.74
C ALA A 98 11.49 9.71 -12.65
N VAL A 99 10.94 8.50 -12.85
CA VAL A 99 10.06 7.87 -11.83
C VAL A 99 10.83 7.51 -10.56
N GLY A 100 12.10 7.14 -10.66
CA GLY A 100 12.95 6.84 -9.49
C GLY A 100 13.17 8.04 -8.55
N LYS A 101 13.07 9.26 -9.08
CA LYS A 101 13.25 10.52 -8.31
C LYS A 101 12.00 10.97 -7.55
N VAL A 102 10.87 10.29 -7.72
CA VAL A 102 9.65 10.60 -6.96
C VAL A 102 9.84 10.10 -5.53
N SER A 103 10.06 11.01 -4.59
CA SER A 103 10.35 10.68 -3.18
C SER A 103 9.16 10.88 -2.24
N ASP A 104 8.11 11.59 -2.67
CA ASP A 104 6.87 11.75 -1.91
C ASP A 104 5.67 11.94 -2.85
N VAL A 105 4.50 11.49 -2.40
CA VAL A 105 3.22 11.72 -3.06
C VAL A 105 2.23 12.21 -2.01
N ALA A 106 2.13 13.53 -1.86
CA ALA A 106 1.18 14.18 -0.95
C ALA A 106 1.32 13.76 0.52
N GLY A 107 2.55 13.62 1.01
CA GLY A 107 2.87 13.29 2.41
C GLY A 107 2.69 11.83 2.79
N ARG A 108 2.32 10.94 1.85
CA ARG A 108 2.01 9.52 2.11
C ARG A 108 3.19 8.68 2.60
N TYR A 109 4.39 9.25 2.58
CA TYR A 109 5.65 8.65 3.04
C TYR A 109 6.48 9.67 3.82
N SER A 110 5.84 10.70 4.38
CA SER A 110 6.56 11.76 5.09
C SER A 110 6.97 11.29 6.48
N THR A 111 8.22 11.55 6.83
CA THR A 111 8.71 11.42 8.20
C THR A 111 8.66 12.76 8.91
N VAL A 112 8.10 12.80 10.11
CA VAL A 112 7.98 13.99 10.93
C VAL A 112 8.52 13.75 12.33
N THR A 113 9.44 14.61 12.78
CA THR A 113 9.92 14.59 14.16
C THR A 113 8.91 15.25 15.10
N LEU A 114 8.47 14.52 16.12
CA LEU A 114 7.51 14.94 17.13
C LEU A 114 8.04 14.64 18.54
N GLY A 115 8.86 15.53 19.09
CA GLY A 115 9.55 15.25 20.35
C GLY A 115 10.73 14.31 20.14
N GLU A 116 10.73 13.17 20.81
CA GLU A 116 11.76 12.12 20.66
C GLU A 116 11.36 11.05 19.63
N GLN A 117 10.17 11.19 19.02
CA GLN A 117 9.63 10.27 18.04
C GLN A 117 9.86 10.77 16.61
N GLU A 118 10.35 9.87 15.76
CA GLU A 118 10.47 10.03 14.31
C GLU A 118 9.31 9.28 13.66
N ALA A 119 8.19 9.98 13.41
CA ALA A 119 6.95 9.39 12.95
C ALA A 119 6.90 9.31 11.42
N HIS A 120 6.86 8.09 10.88
CA HIS A 120 6.67 7.81 9.46
C HIS A 120 5.18 7.64 9.15
N LEU A 121 4.63 8.53 8.34
CA LEU A 121 3.19 8.62 8.11
C LEU A 121 2.78 7.91 6.82
N LEU A 122 1.91 6.91 6.94
CA LEU A 122 1.34 6.10 5.86
C LEU A 122 -0.18 6.28 5.79
N LEU A 123 -0.70 6.45 4.57
CA LEU A 123 -2.14 6.60 4.29
C LEU A 123 -2.69 5.38 3.56
N ALA A 124 -3.76 4.78 4.09
CA ALA A 124 -4.49 3.70 3.42
C ALA A 124 -6.01 3.96 3.41
N LYS A 125 -6.66 3.75 2.25
CA LYS A 125 -8.07 4.12 2.04
C LYS A 125 -9.03 2.96 1.81
N ASN A 126 -8.53 1.77 1.51
CA ASN A 126 -9.33 0.60 1.21
C ASN A 126 -8.55 -0.67 1.58
N PRO A 127 -9.21 -1.85 1.72
CA PRO A 127 -8.53 -3.07 2.18
C PRO A 127 -7.25 -3.41 1.42
N ALA A 128 -7.23 -3.25 0.10
CA ALA A 128 -6.02 -3.51 -0.70
C ALA A 128 -4.88 -2.54 -0.37
N GLY A 129 -5.18 -1.24 -0.24
CA GLY A 129 -4.21 -0.23 0.17
C GLY A 129 -3.76 -0.40 1.63
N TRP A 130 -4.62 -0.93 2.49
CA TRP A 130 -4.25 -1.30 3.86
C TRP A 130 -3.26 -2.46 3.86
N GLN A 131 -3.52 -3.53 3.11
CA GLN A 131 -2.56 -4.64 2.97
C GLN A 131 -1.20 -4.17 2.44
N GLU A 132 -1.21 -3.30 1.43
CA GLU A 132 0.01 -2.71 0.91
C GLU A 132 0.73 -1.88 1.97
N ALA A 133 0.03 -0.98 2.67
CA ALA A 133 0.63 -0.14 3.70
C ALA A 133 1.18 -0.95 4.87
N LEU A 134 0.48 -1.99 5.31
CA LEU A 134 0.95 -2.92 6.34
C LEU A 134 2.24 -3.65 5.91
N SER A 135 2.40 -3.94 4.61
CA SER A 135 3.63 -4.55 4.09
C SER A 135 4.84 -3.59 4.07
N MET A 136 4.60 -2.29 4.20
CA MET A 136 5.63 -1.24 4.22
C MET A 136 6.06 -0.83 5.63
N ILE A 137 5.35 -1.31 6.66
CA ILE A 137 5.67 -1.03 8.07
C ILE A 137 7.03 -1.63 8.42
N ASP A 138 7.94 -0.80 8.93
CA ASP A 138 9.19 -1.25 9.52
C ASP A 138 8.92 -1.98 10.85
N LYS A 139 9.10 -3.30 10.86
CA LYS A 139 8.88 -4.12 12.05
C LYS A 139 9.96 -3.94 13.13
N SER A 140 11.05 -3.23 12.82
CA SER A 140 12.08 -2.87 13.78
C SER A 140 11.86 -1.49 14.42
N ALA A 141 10.76 -0.81 14.08
CA ALA A 141 10.34 0.42 14.74
C ALA A 141 9.99 0.18 16.22
N GLU A 142 9.95 1.27 16.99
CA GLU A 142 9.66 1.22 18.42
C GLU A 142 8.15 1.15 18.70
N GLY A 143 7.33 1.65 17.78
CA GLY A 143 5.88 1.67 17.93
C GLY A 143 5.12 1.77 16.61
N LEU A 144 3.86 1.37 16.66
CA LEU A 144 2.91 1.44 15.56
C LEU A 144 1.61 2.08 16.02
N VAL A 145 1.24 3.21 15.43
CA VAL A 145 -0.06 3.85 15.63
C VAL A 145 -0.96 3.55 14.43
N ILE A 146 -2.10 2.93 14.68
CA ILE A 146 -3.13 2.69 13.66
C ILE A 146 -4.33 3.58 13.97
N ALA A 147 -4.61 4.55 13.11
CA ALA A 147 -5.67 5.53 13.29
C ALA A 147 -6.81 5.38 12.28
N VAL A 148 -8.03 5.15 12.77
CA VAL A 148 -9.20 4.94 11.92
C VAL A 148 -10.32 5.89 12.31
N ASN A 149 -10.77 6.68 11.34
CA ASN A 149 -12.00 7.47 11.41
C ASN A 149 -13.14 6.83 10.60
N GLY A 150 -14.37 7.28 10.82
CA GLY A 150 -15.58 6.72 10.20
C GLY A 150 -16.38 7.73 9.39
N GLN A 151 -15.72 8.67 8.70
CA GLN A 151 -16.40 9.73 7.95
C GLN A 151 -16.79 9.25 6.54
N VAL A 152 -17.63 10.05 5.84
CA VAL A 152 -18.06 9.75 4.46
C VAL A 152 -16.87 9.50 3.53
N ALA A 153 -15.77 10.24 3.71
CA ALA A 153 -14.57 10.09 2.89
C ALA A 153 -13.72 8.85 3.22
N ASP A 154 -13.97 8.22 4.38
CA ASP A 154 -13.27 7.03 4.86
C ASP A 154 -14.05 5.74 4.61
N GLY A 155 -15.37 5.86 4.45
CA GLY A 155 -16.30 4.74 4.57
C GLY A 155 -16.87 4.69 5.98
N VAL A 156 -18.17 5.00 6.11
CA VAL A 156 -18.87 5.03 7.40
C VAL A 156 -19.03 3.63 7.98
N ASP A 157 -19.20 2.63 7.10
CA ASP A 157 -19.17 1.22 7.45
C ASP A 157 -17.72 0.74 7.56
N LEU A 158 -17.37 0.22 8.74
CA LEU A 158 -16.04 -0.30 9.06
C LEU A 158 -15.92 -1.82 8.92
N SER A 159 -16.90 -2.48 8.30
CA SER A 159 -16.86 -3.92 8.00
C SER A 159 -15.57 -4.31 7.25
N TRP A 160 -15.00 -3.39 6.47
CA TRP A 160 -13.72 -3.58 5.77
C TRP A 160 -12.53 -3.87 6.69
N LEU A 161 -12.58 -3.49 7.98
CA LEU A 161 -11.53 -3.84 8.96
C LEU A 161 -11.34 -5.35 9.07
N TRP A 162 -12.39 -6.12 8.83
CA TRP A 162 -12.36 -7.58 8.88
C TRP A 162 -11.75 -8.22 7.63
N ASP A 163 -11.69 -7.49 6.51
CA ASP A 163 -11.02 -7.91 5.28
C ASP A 163 -9.51 -7.65 5.32
N VAL A 164 -9.03 -6.87 6.30
CA VAL A 164 -7.62 -6.55 6.49
C VAL A 164 -6.97 -7.55 7.46
N GLN A 165 -5.77 -8.01 7.12
CA GLN A 165 -5.00 -8.98 7.89
C GLN A 165 -4.04 -8.22 8.81
N PHE A 166 -4.37 -8.15 10.10
CA PHE A 166 -3.58 -7.44 11.11
C PHE A 166 -2.64 -8.35 11.91
N GLU A 167 -2.64 -9.66 11.61
CA GLU A 167 -2.03 -10.73 12.41
C GLU A 167 -0.47 -10.77 12.36
N SER A 168 0.23 -9.62 12.33
CA SER A 168 1.68 -9.58 12.02
C SER A 168 2.52 -8.50 12.74
N PHE A 169 2.06 -7.95 13.87
CA PHE A 169 2.73 -6.86 14.61
C PHE A 169 3.17 -7.22 16.04
N SER A 170 3.48 -8.49 16.32
CA SER A 170 3.75 -8.95 17.69
C SER A 170 4.99 -8.32 18.36
N GLU A 171 5.90 -7.74 17.60
CA GLU A 171 7.16 -7.15 18.10
C GLU A 171 7.05 -5.64 18.34
N LEU A 172 5.97 -4.99 17.89
CA LEU A 172 5.77 -3.55 17.98
C LEU A 172 4.88 -3.18 19.18
N GLU A 173 5.09 -2.01 19.78
CA GLU A 173 4.10 -1.42 20.68
C GLU A 173 2.97 -0.78 19.86
N VAL A 174 1.80 -1.43 19.83
CA VAL A 174 0.69 -1.04 18.97
C VAL A 174 -0.32 -0.16 19.70
N PHE A 175 -0.73 0.92 19.05
CA PHE A 175 -1.77 1.83 19.52
C PHE A 175 -2.93 1.88 18.52
N ALA A 176 -4.15 1.64 19.00
CA ALA A 176 -5.37 1.90 18.27
C ALA A 176 -5.81 3.34 18.53
N SER A 177 -6.18 4.09 17.49
CA SER A 177 -6.48 5.51 17.59
C SER A 177 -7.51 5.97 16.56
N GLY A 178 -7.89 7.25 16.61
CA GLY A 178 -8.89 7.88 15.77
C GLY A 178 -10.31 7.76 16.33
N GLU A 179 -11.26 8.42 15.66
CA GLU A 179 -12.69 8.46 16.03
C GLU A 179 -13.29 7.07 16.25
N ARG A 180 -12.79 6.07 15.50
CA ARG A 180 -13.24 4.68 15.54
C ARG A 180 -12.17 3.74 16.10
N GLY A 181 -11.30 4.27 16.96
CA GLY A 181 -10.25 3.52 17.65
C GLY A 181 -10.78 2.35 18.48
N ALA A 182 -11.99 2.47 19.06
CA ALA A 182 -12.64 1.38 19.78
C ALA A 182 -13.06 0.20 18.86
N ASP A 183 -13.64 0.48 17.68
CA ASP A 183 -13.97 -0.56 16.70
C ASP A 183 -12.69 -1.26 16.18
N LEU A 184 -11.66 -0.47 15.91
CA LEU A 184 -10.33 -0.97 15.54
C LEU A 184 -9.73 -1.84 16.65
N SER A 185 -9.85 -1.42 17.91
CA SER A 185 -9.37 -2.15 19.08
C SER A 185 -9.99 -3.54 19.15
N VAL A 186 -11.30 -3.66 18.92
CA VAL A 186 -11.98 -4.97 18.83
C VAL A 186 -11.38 -5.81 17.70
N ARG A 187 -11.19 -5.25 16.50
CA ARG A 187 -10.59 -5.99 15.38
C ARG A 187 -9.17 -6.48 15.70
N LEU A 188 -8.35 -5.64 16.34
CA LEU A 188 -6.98 -5.98 16.74
C LEU A 188 -6.96 -7.07 17.82
N THR A 189 -7.90 -7.05 18.77
CA THR A 189 -8.08 -8.15 19.74
C THR A 189 -8.38 -9.47 19.04
N TYR A 190 -9.27 -9.48 18.03
CA TYR A 190 -9.54 -10.67 17.23
C TYR A 190 -8.34 -11.11 16.38
N ALA A 191 -7.47 -10.18 15.97
CA ALA A 191 -6.20 -10.48 15.30
C ALA A 191 -5.13 -11.06 16.25
N GLY A 192 -5.39 -11.12 17.56
CA GLY A 192 -4.38 -11.49 18.55
C GLY A 192 -3.30 -10.43 18.77
N VAL A 193 -3.54 -9.18 18.37
CA VAL A 193 -2.59 -8.07 18.51
C VAL A 193 -2.80 -7.38 19.86
N LYS A 194 -1.78 -7.44 20.73
CA LYS A 194 -1.75 -6.65 21.97
C LYS A 194 -1.59 -5.17 21.59
N HIS A 195 -2.47 -4.33 22.12
CA HIS A 195 -2.47 -2.90 21.81
C HIS A 195 -3.04 -2.07 22.96
N THR A 196 -2.84 -0.75 22.87
CA THR A 196 -3.44 0.25 23.76
C THR A 196 -4.35 1.19 22.96
N LEU A 197 -5.50 1.56 23.52
CA LEU A 197 -6.41 2.54 22.91
C LEU A 197 -6.07 3.95 23.39
N ILE A 198 -5.74 4.85 22.46
CA ILE A 198 -5.57 6.29 22.70
C ILE A 198 -6.29 7.02 21.57
N ASP A 199 -7.36 7.76 21.90
CA ASP A 199 -8.26 8.34 20.89
C ASP A 199 -7.56 9.31 19.93
N ALA A 200 -6.66 10.16 20.44
CA ALA A 200 -5.96 11.16 19.65
C ALA A 200 -4.65 10.60 19.04
N PRO A 201 -4.50 10.57 17.71
CA PRO A 201 -3.29 9.99 17.09
C PRO A 201 -2.00 10.69 17.50
N LEU A 202 -2.04 12.00 17.74
CA LEU A 202 -0.87 12.76 18.18
C LEU A 202 -0.42 12.36 19.60
N GLU A 203 -1.37 12.01 20.47
CA GLU A 203 -1.08 11.51 21.82
C GLU A 203 -0.60 10.06 21.77
N ALA A 204 -1.18 9.24 20.88
CA ALA A 204 -0.74 7.88 20.64
C ALA A 204 0.73 7.83 20.18
N ILE A 205 1.13 8.72 19.25
CA ILE A 205 2.53 8.85 18.82
C ILE A 205 3.43 9.25 20.00
N ALA A 206 2.99 10.19 20.85
CA ALA A 206 3.77 10.62 22.00
C ALA A 206 3.90 9.56 23.10
N ALA A 207 2.98 8.57 23.13
CA ALA A 207 3.01 7.44 24.05
C ALA A 207 3.94 6.31 23.60
N CYS A 208 4.33 6.27 22.31
CA CYS A 208 5.32 5.31 21.82
C CYS A 208 6.70 5.56 22.45
N PRO A 209 7.55 4.52 22.55
CA PRO A 209 8.92 4.69 23.01
C PRO A 209 9.71 5.67 22.10
N PRO A 210 10.75 6.35 22.63
CA PRO A 210 11.62 7.22 21.84
C PRO A 210 12.24 6.48 20.65
N GLY A 211 12.22 7.09 19.46
CA GLY A 211 12.74 6.47 18.24
C GLY A 211 11.73 6.45 17.10
N ARG A 212 11.81 5.43 16.25
CA ARG A 212 10.98 5.33 15.04
C ARG A 212 9.57 4.89 15.39
N VAL A 213 8.57 5.58 14.83
CA VAL A 213 7.16 5.24 14.99
C VAL A 213 6.50 5.14 13.62
N GLU A 214 5.89 4.01 13.33
CA GLU A 214 5.08 3.83 12.13
C GLU A 214 3.65 4.31 12.41
N VAL A 215 3.08 5.11 11.50
CA VAL A 215 1.72 5.65 11.66
C VAL A 215 0.90 5.30 10.43
N LEU A 216 -0.08 4.43 10.59
CA LEU A 216 -1.01 4.05 9.53
C LEU A 216 -2.38 4.65 9.78
N ALA A 217 -2.84 5.53 8.89
CA ALA A 217 -4.12 6.20 9.06
C ALA A 217 -5.00 6.12 7.81
N ASN A 218 -6.32 6.14 7.99
CA ASN A 218 -7.25 6.41 6.88
C ASN A 218 -7.38 7.92 6.59
N TYR A 219 -8.18 8.29 5.59
CA TYR A 219 -8.07 9.60 4.96
C TYR A 219 -8.29 10.78 5.91
N THR A 220 -9.40 10.80 6.65
CA THR A 220 -9.66 11.92 7.56
C THR A 220 -8.77 11.85 8.79
N ALA A 221 -8.45 10.66 9.32
CA ALA A 221 -7.49 10.51 10.42
C ALA A 221 -6.11 11.07 10.05
N PHE A 222 -5.63 10.77 8.84
CA PHE A 222 -4.36 11.27 8.30
C PHE A 222 -4.39 12.79 8.12
N ARG A 223 -5.46 13.31 7.51
CA ARG A 223 -5.66 14.77 7.32
C ARG A 223 -5.67 15.51 8.66
N ASP A 224 -6.43 15.00 9.61
CA ASP A 224 -6.64 15.64 10.91
C ASP A 224 -5.37 15.59 11.76
N LEU A 225 -4.61 14.47 11.70
CA LEU A 225 -3.28 14.38 12.26
C LEU A 225 -2.32 15.39 11.61
N GLY A 226 -2.30 15.50 10.29
CA GLY A 226 -1.47 16.47 9.58
C GLY A 226 -1.76 17.92 10.00
N ARG A 227 -3.04 18.25 10.21
CA ARG A 227 -3.45 19.56 10.76
C ARG A 227 -2.96 19.76 12.19
N ALA A 228 -3.14 18.78 13.08
CA ALA A 228 -2.70 18.85 14.46
C ALA A 228 -1.17 19.02 14.59
N ILE A 229 -0.41 18.33 13.74
CA ILE A 229 1.05 18.49 13.62
C ILE A 229 1.41 19.92 13.19
N GLY A 230 0.70 20.46 12.19
CA GLY A 230 0.91 21.83 11.71
C GLY A 230 0.66 22.88 12.78
N GLU A 231 -0.45 22.75 13.51
CA GLU A 231 -0.82 23.65 14.62
C GLU A 231 0.24 23.62 15.74
N ARG A 232 0.76 22.44 16.10
CA ARG A 232 1.83 22.29 17.11
C ARG A 232 3.16 22.92 16.69
N LYS A 233 3.47 22.93 15.39
CA LYS A 233 4.68 23.58 14.84
C LYS A 233 4.54 25.10 14.75
N GLY A 234 3.34 25.60 14.44
CA GLY A 234 3.06 27.04 14.30
C GLY A 234 2.81 27.76 15.63
N GLY A 235 2.54 27.04 16.71
CA GLY A 235 2.36 27.58 18.07
C GLY A 235 3.64 27.68 18.91
N LYS A 236 4.82 27.48 18.31
CA LYS A 236 6.14 27.66 18.94
C LYS A 236 6.78 28.98 18.53
#